data_AF-A0A5Q3QCC8-F1
#
_entry.id   AF-A0A5Q3QCC8-F1
#
_cell.length_a   1.000
_cell.length_b   1.000
_cell.length_c   1.000
_cell.angle_alpha   90.00
_cell.angle_beta   90.00
_cell.angle_gamma   90.00
#
_symmetry.space_group_name_H-M   'P 1'
#
loop_
_entity.id
_entity.type
_entity.pdbx_description
1 polymer ?
#
loop_
_entity_poly.entity_id
_entity_poly.type
_entity_poly.pdbx_seq_one_letter_code
_entity_poly.pdbx_strand_id
1 'polypeptide(L)'
;MFGVVRESLSQHSDWLTEFADKVAQIGEKGGGVEFGTETFGLVGQMFATEARQTSQQAAEEIKTFSERTKTLGDEVSACGQDYASTDDQNAQCLGQIQW
;
A
#
# COMPACT_ATOMS: atom_id res chain seq x y z
N MET A 1 -20.80 3.00 19.68
CA MET A 1 -19.33 3.06 19.78
C MET A 1 -18.64 2.27 18.66
N PHE A 2 -19.19 1.13 18.21
CA PHE A 2 -18.62 0.30 17.13
C PHE A 2 -18.71 0.89 15.70
N GLY A 3 -19.74 1.68 15.37
CA GLY A 3 -19.82 2.37 14.08
C GLY A 3 -18.65 3.34 13.80
N VAL A 4 -18.12 3.98 14.86
CA VAL A 4 -16.94 4.87 14.78
C VAL A 4 -15.67 4.05 14.48
N VAL A 5 -15.58 2.82 14.98
CA VAL A 5 -14.46 1.91 14.71
C VAL A 5 -14.49 1.44 13.26
N ARG A 6 -15.67 1.08 12.73
CA ARG A 6 -15.84 0.70 11.32
C ARG A 6 -15.46 1.84 10.37
N GLU A 7 -15.98 3.04 10.62
CA GLU A 7 -15.70 4.21 9.78
C GLU A 7 -14.21 4.56 9.79
N SER A 8 -13.57 4.48 10.96
CA SER A 8 -12.12 4.65 11.11
C SER A 8 -11.31 3.61 10.32
N LEU A 9 -11.68 2.33 10.38
CA LEU A 9 -11.01 1.26 9.61
C LEU A 9 -11.14 1.46 8.11
N SER A 10 -12.32 1.85 7.62
CA SER A 10 -12.54 2.16 6.20
C SER A 10 -11.66 3.32 5.73
N GLN A 11 -11.65 4.43 6.48
CA GLN A 11 -10.81 5.59 6.14
C GLN A 11 -9.32 5.25 6.15
N HIS A 12 -8.88 4.36 7.06
CA HIS A 12 -7.50 3.92 7.13
C HIS A 12 -7.11 3.03 5.94
N SER A 13 -8.00 2.13 5.51
CA SER A 13 -7.86 1.33 4.30
C SER A 13 -7.67 2.20 3.05
N ASP A 14 -8.52 3.23 2.91
CA ASP A 14 -8.48 4.12 1.75
C ASP A 14 -7.17 4.92 1.72
N TRP A 15 -6.73 5.40 2.89
CA TRP A 15 -5.46 6.11 3.02
C TRP A 15 -4.26 5.21 2.68
N LEU A 16 -4.24 3.96 3.15
CA LEU A 16 -3.17 3.00 2.84
C LEU A 16 -3.09 2.71 1.34
N THR A 17 -4.24 2.58 0.67
CA THR A 17 -4.30 2.38 -0.78
C THR A 17 -3.74 3.59 -1.53
N GLU A 18 -4.19 4.79 -1.16
CA GLU A 18 -3.71 6.02 -1.80
C GLU A 18 -2.21 6.25 -1.57
N PHE A 19 -1.71 5.88 -0.38
CA PHE A 19 -0.28 5.92 -0.07
C PHE A 19 0.51 4.91 -0.90
N ALA A 20 0.03 3.67 -1.01
CA ALA A 20 0.65 2.63 -1.84
C ALA A 20 0.77 3.06 -3.31
N ASP A 21 -0.28 3.68 -3.87
CA ASP A 21 -0.29 4.18 -5.24
C ASP A 21 0.71 5.33 -5.45
N LYS A 22 0.81 6.26 -4.48
CA LYS A 22 1.81 7.35 -4.52
C LYS A 22 3.22 6.80 -4.48
N VAL A 23 3.48 5.81 -3.62
CA VAL A 23 4.78 5.17 -3.49
C VAL A 23 5.15 4.40 -4.76
N ALA A 24 4.20 3.70 -5.38
CA ALA A 24 4.41 3.01 -6.65
C ALA A 24 4.77 3.99 -7.79
N GLN A 25 4.06 5.12 -7.89
CA GLN A 25 4.36 6.17 -8.87
C GLN A 25 5.76 6.79 -8.70
N ILE A 26 6.24 6.92 -7.45
CA ILE A 26 7.59 7.38 -7.16
C ILE A 26 8.61 6.33 -7.60
N GLY A 27 8.35 5.05 -7.34
CA GLY A 27 9.18 3.93 -7.78
C GLY A 27 9.33 3.87 -9.30
N GLU A 28 8.23 4.01 -10.04
CA GLU A 28 8.27 4.06 -11.52
C GLU A 28 9.09 5.23 -12.05
N LYS A 29 8.92 6.44 -11.48
CA LYS A 29 9.69 7.62 -11.88
C LYS A 29 11.18 7.49 -11.54
N GLY A 30 11.51 6.90 -10.39
CA GLY A 30 12.89 6.67 -9.95
C GLY A 30 13.61 5.60 -10.76
N GLY A 31 12.92 4.52 -11.15
CA GLY A 31 13.45 3.47 -11.99
C GLY A 31 13.62 3.86 -13.47
N GLY A 32 12.90 4.91 -13.92
CA GLY A 32 12.97 5.43 -15.29
C GLY A 32 14.09 6.44 -15.56
N VAL A 33 14.92 6.76 -14.57
CA VAL A 33 16.06 7.68 -14.76
C VAL A 33 17.15 6.97 -15.55
N GLU A 34 17.29 7.34 -16.83
CA GLU A 34 18.37 6.84 -17.68
C GLU A 34 19.64 7.68 -17.46
N PHE A 35 20.62 7.11 -16.75
CA PHE A 35 21.93 7.71 -16.64
C PHE A 35 22.63 7.55 -18.00
N GLY A 36 22.83 8.66 -18.73
CA GLY A 36 23.50 8.69 -20.03
C GLY A 36 24.92 8.13 -19.94
N THR A 37 25.08 6.84 -20.22
CA THR A 37 26.34 6.09 -20.20
C THR A 37 27.32 6.55 -21.28
N GLU A 38 26.82 7.23 -22.31
CA GLU A 38 27.60 7.63 -23.49
C GLU A 38 28.43 8.90 -23.27
N THR A 39 28.12 9.70 -22.25
CA THR A 39 28.74 11.02 -22.04
C THR A 39 29.96 10.97 -21.11
N PHE A 40 30.12 9.90 -20.34
CA PHE A 40 31.20 9.75 -19.39
C PHE A 40 32.11 8.60 -19.81
N GLY A 41 33.42 8.80 -19.86
CA GLY A 41 34.38 7.74 -20.16
C GLY A 41 34.29 6.55 -19.17
N LEU A 42 35.15 5.54 -19.31
CA LEU A 42 35.14 4.26 -18.57
C LEU A 42 34.68 4.32 -17.09
N VAL A 43 35.11 5.33 -16.33
CA VAL A 43 34.71 5.56 -14.92
C VAL A 43 33.21 5.91 -14.77
N GLY A 44 32.66 6.74 -15.65
CA GLY A 44 31.24 7.08 -15.58
C GLY A 44 30.32 6.01 -16.16
N GLN A 45 30.82 5.11 -17.00
CA GLN A 45 30.07 3.89 -17.37
C GLN A 45 29.90 2.96 -16.17
N MET A 46 30.94 2.76 -15.36
CA MET A 46 30.84 1.99 -14.12
C MET A 46 29.85 2.63 -13.14
N PHE A 47 29.98 3.94 -12.91
CA PHE A 47 29.06 4.68 -12.05
C PHE A 47 27.61 4.61 -12.55
N ALA A 48 27.37 4.79 -13.85
CA ALA A 48 26.03 4.72 -14.42
C ALA A 48 25.44 3.30 -14.34
N THR A 49 26.27 2.26 -14.45
CA THR A 49 25.84 0.86 -14.29
C THR A 49 25.44 0.57 -12.85
N GLU A 50 26.26 0.98 -11.89
CA GLU A 50 26.00 0.78 -10.46
C GLU A 50 24.78 1.59 -10.00
N ALA A 51 24.68 2.86 -10.42
CA ALA A 51 23.51 3.70 -10.18
C ALA A 51 22.23 3.07 -10.77
N ARG A 52 22.29 2.52 -11.99
CA ARG A 52 21.15 1.81 -12.60
C ARG A 52 20.76 0.57 -11.79
N GLN A 53 21.72 -0.24 -11.35
CA GLN A 53 21.45 -1.42 -10.52
C GLN A 53 20.82 -1.06 -9.18
N THR A 54 21.38 -0.07 -8.48
CA THR A 54 20.84 0.42 -7.21
C THR A 54 19.44 1.01 -7.39
N SER A 55 19.20 1.79 -8.44
CA SER A 55 17.87 2.33 -8.76
C SER A 55 16.86 1.23 -9.08
N GLN A 56 17.26 0.18 -9.78
CA GLN A 56 16.39 -0.97 -10.05
C GLN A 56 16.03 -1.74 -8.78
N GLN A 57 17.00 -2.01 -7.89
CA GLN A 57 16.74 -2.65 -6.60
C GLN A 57 15.80 -1.79 -5.73
N ALA A 58 16.06 -0.49 -5.64
CA ALA A 58 15.20 0.43 -4.89
C ALA A 58 13.77 0.46 -5.47
N ALA A 59 13.62 0.45 -6.79
CA ALA A 59 12.30 0.39 -7.43
C ALA A 59 11.55 -0.91 -7.11
N GLU A 60 12.24 -2.05 -7.05
CA GLU A 60 11.66 -3.35 -6.69
C GLU A 60 11.26 -3.43 -5.21
N GLU A 61 12.06 -2.88 -4.31
CA GLU A 61 11.72 -2.73 -2.89
C GLU A 61 10.50 -1.83 -2.69
N ILE A 62 10.45 -0.69 -3.40
CA ILE A 62 9.32 0.24 -3.39
C ILE A 62 8.05 -0.46 -3.89
N LYS A 63 8.14 -1.21 -4.98
CA LYS A 63 7.01 -2.00 -5.50
C LYS A 63 6.50 -3.01 -4.48
N THR A 64 7.41 -3.78 -3.89
CA THR A 64 7.09 -4.79 -2.86
C THR A 64 6.42 -4.14 -1.64
N PHE A 65 6.91 -2.98 -1.22
CA PHE A 65 6.33 -2.21 -0.13
C PHE A 65 4.90 -1.77 -0.46
N SER A 66 4.68 -1.16 -1.65
CA SER A 66 3.34 -0.78 -2.11
C SER A 66 2.36 -1.95 -2.14
N GLU A 67 2.77 -3.11 -2.66
CA GLU A 67 1.94 -4.32 -2.69
C GLU A 67 1.54 -4.76 -1.27
N ARG A 68 2.50 -4.80 -0.34
CA ARG A 68 2.23 -5.16 1.06
C ARG A 68 1.31 -4.16 1.76
N THR A 69 1.47 -2.87 1.49
CA THR A 69 0.60 -1.82 2.03
C THR A 69 -0.83 -1.97 1.50
N LYS A 70 -0.99 -2.33 0.23
CA LYS A 70 -2.31 -2.61 -0.35
C LYS A 70 -2.97 -3.83 0.32
N THR A 71 -2.23 -4.93 0.47
CA THR A 71 -2.73 -6.10 1.19
C THR A 71 -3.15 -5.76 2.63
N LEU A 72 -2.38 -4.92 3.33
CA LEU A 72 -2.77 -4.45 4.66
C LEU A 72 -4.09 -3.64 4.61
N GLY A 73 -4.28 -2.80 3.61
CA GLY A 73 -5.55 -2.10 3.38
C GLY A 73 -6.72 -3.05 3.20
N ASP A 74 -6.56 -4.10 2.39
CA ASP A 74 -7.57 -5.13 2.16
C ASP A 74 -7.95 -5.85 3.47
N GLU A 75 -6.98 -6.24 4.29
CA GLU A 75 -7.19 -6.89 5.59
C GLU A 75 -7.90 -5.97 6.59
N VAL A 76 -7.55 -4.68 6.61
CA VAL A 76 -8.22 -3.69 7.46
C VAL A 76 -9.68 -3.50 7.04
N SER A 77 -9.95 -3.49 5.73
CA SER A 77 -11.30 -3.42 5.19
C SER A 77 -12.12 -4.67 5.56
N ALA A 78 -11.54 -5.87 5.41
CA ALA A 78 -12.15 -7.13 5.82
C ALA A 78 -12.49 -7.13 7.31
N CYS A 79 -11.56 -6.67 8.16
CA CYS A 79 -11.80 -6.51 9.59
C CYS A 79 -13.00 -5.60 9.89
N GLY A 80 -13.12 -4.47 9.17
CA GLY A 80 -14.27 -3.58 9.30
C GLY A 80 -15.61 -4.22 8.89
N GLN A 81 -15.60 -5.10 7.89
CA GLN A 81 -16.78 -5.85 7.45
C GLN A 81 -17.18 -6.92 8.48
N ASP A 82 -16.22 -7.60 9.09
CA ASP A 82 -16.48 -8.58 10.16
C ASP A 82 -17.14 -7.94 11.38
N TYR A 83 -16.68 -6.74 11.78
CA TYR A 83 -17.34 -5.97 12.83
C TYR A 83 -18.78 -5.62 12.45
N ALA A 84 -19.03 -5.22 11.20
CA ALA A 84 -20.38 -4.91 10.72
C ALA A 84 -21.31 -6.13 10.75
N SER A 85 -20.84 -7.27 10.25
CA SER A 85 -21.59 -8.52 10.26
C SER A 85 -21.90 -8.98 11.69
N THR A 86 -20.93 -8.86 12.60
CA THR A 86 -21.10 -9.22 14.01
C THR A 86 -22.13 -8.31 14.69
N ASP A 87 -22.10 -7.00 14.42
CA ASP A 87 -23.09 -6.05 14.93
C ASP A 87 -24.50 -6.37 14.41
N ASP A 88 -24.65 -6.66 13.12
CA ASP A 88 -25.95 -7.03 12.52
C ASP A 88 -26.51 -8.32 13.14
N GLN A 89 -25.65 -9.32 13.36
CA GLN A 89 -26.02 -10.56 14.05
C GLN A 89 -26.43 -10.33 15.51
N ASN A 90 -25.67 -9.51 16.24
CA ASN A 90 -26.00 -9.15 17.62
C ASN A 90 -27.32 -8.39 17.70
N ALA A 91 -27.57 -7.44 16.79
CA ALA A 91 -28.82 -6.70 16.71
C ALA A 91 -30.02 -7.61 16.41
N GLN A 92 -29.87 -8.58 15.52
CA GLN A 92 -30.90 -9.59 15.25
C GLN A 92 -31.19 -10.46 16.48
N CYS A 93 -30.15 -10.98 17.14
CA CYS A 93 -30.30 -11.81 18.34
C CYS A 93 -30.96 -11.05 19.50
N LEU A 94 -30.54 -9.81 19.77
CA LEU A 94 -31.10 -8.98 20.84
C LEU A 94 -32.53 -8.52 20.53
N GLY A 95 -32.85 -8.24 19.26
CA GLY A 95 -34.21 -7.88 18.83
C GLY A 95 -35.23 -9.01 18.96
N GLN A 96 -34.77 -10.26 19.06
CA GLN A 96 -35.62 -11.44 19.27
C GLN A 96 -35.89 -11.76 20.75
N ILE A 97 -35.19 -11.10 21.69
CA ILE A 97 -35.45 -11.26 23.12
C ILE A 97 -36.61 -10.33 23.51
N GLN A 98 -37.85 -10.84 23.43
CA GLN A 98 -39.01 -10.20 24.03
C GLN A 98 -39.08 -10.57 25.52
N TRP A 99 -39.22 -9.57 26.39
CA TRP A 99 -39.58 -9.75 27.80
C TRP A 99 -41.09 -9.89 27.96
#